data_AF-A0A959QTL5-F1
#
_entry.id   AF-A0A959QTL5-F1
#
_cell.length_a   1.000
_cell.length_b   1.000
_cell.length_c   1.000
_cell.angle_alpha   90.00
_cell.angle_beta   90.00
_cell.angle_gamma   90.00
#
_symmetry.space_group_name_H-M   'P 1'
#
loop_
_entity.id
_entity.type
_entity.pdbx_description
1 polymer ?
#
loop_
_entity_poly.entity_id
_entity_poly.type
_entity_poly.pdbx_seq_one_letter_code
_entity_poly.pdbx_strand_id
1 'polypeptide(L)'
;MRTNNILLILILLLSLSACKKEREDITTTYTGNVSDRFTQFGIQGQKIITNPSGYAPLTAKIELETAFKTRAVIRVVGKHGDHSDIVKEFNVYDYKHSLPVMGMYADYDNIVELTLYDEQGKSMGSSAVAIHTGPVVADLPAIDINVPPADGENEMILVSYFGYAEKLQPQKPFVFDKYGDIRWYLDYTNHPQLKDMQFDDGMELLQNGNLYFGDMSTHAIYEVNYFGEVQNTWDLKSQGYLFHHQVLEKPDGNFLVSVSKAGLSTVEDFIIEVNRNSKQVSNVWDLRESLQKDRMTMQLDESDWIHVNAVEYSPADNCIVVSGRHQGLIKLDMNNNVKWIMGPHRGWDRAGNGVDLTQKLLRPLDKNGNLITDPAVADGAVNHPDFEWNWYQHAPLLMPAVHIMCFDNGQTRNFTEEGAYSRAVEFVVDEANMTIQQVWQYGKERGLETFGAYVSDVDIDPLKHTVIFAPGDVALNNNLVFYGKVIELTANTSNVVFEATIYPPNPYYILTFHRVEKIKF
;
A
#
# COMPACT_ATOMS: atom_id res chain seq x y z
N MET A 1 71.76 -16.64 15.22
CA MET A 1 71.61 -15.19 15.47
C MET A 1 70.20 -14.94 15.94
N ARG A 2 70.03 -14.68 17.23
CA ARG A 2 68.73 -14.39 17.89
C ARG A 2 68.91 -13.06 18.63
N THR A 3 68.01 -12.12 18.40
CA THR A 3 67.89 -10.90 19.21
C THR A 3 66.45 -10.81 19.70
N ASN A 4 66.27 -11.12 20.99
CA ASN A 4 65.20 -10.59 21.81
C ASN A 4 65.70 -9.27 22.40
N ASN A 5 64.82 -8.27 22.56
CA ASN A 5 64.79 -7.43 23.75
C ASN A 5 63.46 -6.65 23.79
N ILE A 6 62.67 -6.98 24.81
CA ILE A 6 61.48 -6.28 25.28
C ILE A 6 61.96 -5.33 26.39
N LEU A 7 61.48 -4.09 26.45
CA LEU A 7 61.63 -3.23 27.62
C LEU A 7 60.29 -2.60 28.01
N LEU A 8 59.83 -2.99 29.20
CA LEU A 8 58.77 -2.38 30.00
C LEU A 8 59.31 -1.11 30.68
N ILE A 9 58.54 -0.03 30.75
CA ILE A 9 58.74 1.02 31.76
C ILE A 9 57.39 1.40 32.38
N LEU A 10 57.40 1.41 33.71
CA LEU A 10 56.31 1.69 34.63
C LEU A 10 56.38 3.16 35.12
N ILE A 11 55.26 3.87 34.97
CA ILE A 11 54.62 4.90 35.81
C ILE A 11 55.49 5.80 36.72
N LEU A 12 55.26 7.11 36.62
CA LEU A 12 55.25 8.02 37.77
C LEU A 12 54.09 9.03 37.66
N LEU A 13 53.20 9.01 38.66
CA LEU A 13 52.15 10.00 38.93
C LEU A 13 52.75 11.20 39.66
N LEU A 14 52.33 12.42 39.30
CA LEU A 14 52.21 13.54 40.24
C LEU A 14 51.18 14.56 39.72
N SER A 15 50.24 14.83 40.61
CA SER A 15 49.06 15.69 40.49
C SER A 15 49.37 17.18 40.43
N LEU A 16 48.61 17.94 39.64
CA LEU A 16 48.33 19.36 39.90
C LEU A 16 46.90 19.71 39.51
N SER A 17 46.12 20.07 40.52
CA SER A 17 44.75 20.59 40.46
C SER A 17 44.71 21.96 39.76
N ALA A 18 43.73 22.14 38.87
CA ALA A 18 43.20 23.46 38.54
C ALA A 18 41.68 23.36 38.34
N CYS A 19 40.97 24.25 39.03
CA CYS A 19 39.54 24.25 39.25
C CYS A 19 38.71 24.36 37.97
N LYS A 20 37.62 23.57 37.94
CA LYS A 20 36.40 23.80 37.17
C LYS A 20 35.98 25.26 37.24
N LYS A 21 35.81 25.90 36.08
CA LYS A 21 34.93 27.05 35.90
C LYS A 21 33.80 26.64 34.98
N GLU A 22 32.61 27.09 35.34
CA GLU A 22 31.31 26.67 34.82
C GLU A 22 31.20 26.83 33.31
N ARG A 23 30.45 25.90 32.71
CA ARG A 23 30.06 25.89 31.31
C ARG A 23 28.94 26.93 31.14
N GLU A 24 29.27 28.10 30.61
CA GLU A 24 28.29 28.96 29.95
C GLU A 24 28.06 28.39 28.54
N ASP A 25 26.84 27.92 28.29
CA ASP A 25 26.37 27.59 26.95
C ASP A 25 26.25 28.89 26.15
N ILE A 26 27.20 29.12 25.24
CA ILE A 26 27.01 29.99 24.08
C ILE A 26 27.53 29.23 22.87
N THR A 27 26.66 28.42 22.27
CA THR A 27 26.84 27.97 20.89
C THR A 27 26.33 29.09 20.00
N THR A 28 27.25 29.91 19.48
CA THR A 28 26.93 30.76 18.33
C THR A 28 28.11 30.77 17.38
N THR A 29 28.16 29.74 16.54
CA THR A 29 28.87 29.81 15.27
C THR A 29 28.19 28.84 14.31
N TYR A 30 27.41 29.38 13.38
CA TYR A 30 27.05 28.67 12.16
C TYR A 30 27.45 29.52 10.97
N THR A 31 28.48 29.05 10.28
CA THR A 31 28.91 29.51 8.96
C THR A 31 28.10 28.76 7.91
N GLY A 32 26.91 29.27 7.59
CA GLY A 32 26.11 28.88 6.44
C GLY A 32 25.64 30.14 5.72
N ASN A 33 25.49 30.08 4.40
CA ASN A 33 25.01 31.22 3.62
C ASN A 33 23.60 31.62 4.07
N VAL A 34 23.23 32.88 3.84
CA VAL A 34 21.94 33.48 4.27
C VAL A 34 20.71 32.78 3.63
N SER A 35 20.91 31.86 2.68
CA SER A 35 19.88 31.10 1.96
C SER A 35 19.29 29.89 2.70
N ASP A 36 19.87 29.46 3.82
CA ASP A 36 19.58 28.12 4.40
C ASP A 36 18.77 28.19 5.71
N ARG A 37 18.09 29.30 5.97
CA ARG A 37 17.36 29.52 7.24
C ARG A 37 16.16 30.44 7.08
N PHE A 38 15.14 30.24 7.90
CA PHE A 38 14.03 31.17 8.03
C PHE A 38 14.46 32.41 8.83
N THR A 39 14.14 33.61 8.36
CA THR A 39 14.70 34.86 8.91
C THR A 39 13.67 35.78 9.58
N GLN A 40 12.44 35.33 9.81
CA GLN A 40 11.34 36.19 10.28
C GLN A 40 10.65 35.67 11.58
N PHE A 41 9.82 36.53 12.22
CA PHE A 41 8.83 36.21 13.28
C PHE A 41 9.31 35.76 14.67
N GLY A 42 10.53 36.11 15.07
CA GLY A 42 11.01 35.82 16.44
C GLY A 42 11.41 34.36 16.66
N ILE A 43 11.88 33.69 15.60
CA ILE A 43 12.55 32.39 15.68
C ILE A 43 13.85 32.56 16.51
N GLN A 44 13.95 31.80 17.59
CA GLN A 44 15.10 31.76 18.51
C GLN A 44 16.07 30.63 18.19
N GLY A 45 15.56 29.51 17.67
CA GLY A 45 16.35 28.36 17.25
C GLY A 45 15.70 27.66 16.07
N GLN A 46 16.50 27.12 15.15
CA GLN A 46 16.02 26.29 14.06
C GLN A 46 17.05 25.25 13.65
N LYS A 47 16.57 24.10 13.18
CA LYS A 47 17.39 23.05 12.57
C LYS A 47 16.61 22.37 11.46
N ILE A 48 17.20 22.32 10.28
CA ILE A 48 16.66 21.58 9.13
C ILE A 48 17.47 20.29 8.99
N ILE A 49 16.77 19.16 8.92
CA ILE A 49 17.36 17.83 8.81
C ILE A 49 16.77 17.18 7.56
N THR A 50 17.55 17.07 6.49
CA THR A 50 17.19 16.35 5.27
C THR A 50 17.31 14.84 5.49
N ASN A 51 16.37 14.06 4.95
CA ASN A 51 16.31 12.60 5.07
C ASN A 51 16.61 12.13 6.52
N PRO A 52 15.79 12.52 7.51
CA PRO A 52 16.14 12.39 8.92
C PRO A 52 16.40 10.94 9.38
N SER A 53 15.73 9.97 8.77
CA SER A 53 15.91 8.53 9.04
C SER A 53 17.05 7.89 8.22
N GLY A 54 17.44 8.52 7.11
CA GLY A 54 18.28 7.92 6.08
C GLY A 54 17.53 7.12 5.00
N TYR A 55 16.22 6.84 5.17
CA TYR A 55 15.46 5.92 4.32
C TYR A 55 14.38 6.58 3.45
N ALA A 56 14.09 7.87 3.64
CA ALA A 56 13.09 8.61 2.87
C ALA A 56 13.71 9.88 2.25
N PRO A 57 14.45 9.76 1.13
CA PRO A 57 15.36 10.82 0.67
C PRO A 57 14.67 12.14 0.28
N LEU A 58 13.39 12.12 -0.09
CA LEU A 58 12.60 13.28 -0.49
C LEU A 58 11.83 13.91 0.67
N THR A 59 12.36 13.78 1.88
CA THR A 59 11.76 14.31 3.10
C THR A 59 12.74 15.17 3.88
N ALA A 60 12.22 16.07 4.70
CA ALA A 60 13.00 16.81 5.67
C ALA A 60 12.21 17.00 6.96
N LYS A 61 12.91 17.37 8.03
CA LYS A 61 12.31 17.77 9.30
C LYS A 61 12.84 19.12 9.73
N ILE A 62 11.93 20.02 10.06
CA ILE A 62 12.25 21.35 10.58
C ILE A 62 11.94 21.35 12.07
N GLU A 63 12.97 21.47 12.90
CA GLU A 63 12.84 21.75 14.33
C GLU A 63 12.91 23.27 14.52
N LEU A 64 11.95 23.84 15.24
CA LEU A 64 11.83 25.29 15.42
C LEU A 64 11.59 25.64 16.88
N GLU A 65 12.21 26.72 17.35
CA GLU A 65 11.93 27.35 18.64
C GLU A 65 11.58 28.83 18.41
N THR A 66 10.43 29.27 18.91
CA THR A 66 9.89 30.62 18.71
C THR A 66 9.74 31.37 20.03
N ALA A 67 9.91 32.70 19.99
CA ALA A 67 9.78 33.55 21.17
C ALA A 67 8.36 33.62 21.76
N PHE A 68 7.36 33.24 20.95
CA PHE A 68 5.95 33.21 21.32
C PHE A 68 5.35 31.87 20.92
N LYS A 69 4.21 31.51 21.51
CA LYS A 69 3.43 30.37 21.00
C LYS A 69 2.93 30.70 19.60
N THR A 70 3.19 29.79 18.69
CA THR A 70 2.78 29.90 17.30
C THR A 70 2.18 28.59 16.83
N ARG A 71 1.35 28.63 15.80
CA ARG A 71 1.06 27.48 14.96
C ARG A 71 1.75 27.67 13.61
N ALA A 72 1.99 26.60 12.86
CA ALA A 72 2.78 26.65 11.63
C ALA A 72 2.00 26.16 10.41
N VAL A 73 2.27 26.76 9.26
CA VAL A 73 1.86 26.25 7.94
C VAL A 73 3.11 26.11 7.09
N ILE A 74 3.32 24.92 6.55
CA ILE A 74 4.40 24.63 5.59
C ILE A 74 3.80 24.50 4.20
N ARG A 75 4.47 25.11 3.21
CA ARG A 75 4.19 24.91 1.79
C ARG A 75 5.47 24.48 1.08
N VAL A 76 5.47 23.28 0.51
CA VAL A 76 6.45 22.87 -0.49
C VAL A 76 5.97 23.41 -1.84
N VAL A 77 6.69 24.38 -2.38
CA VAL A 77 6.30 25.07 -3.61
C VAL A 77 6.43 24.13 -4.80
N GLY A 78 5.38 24.07 -5.59
CA GLY A 78 5.26 23.20 -6.74
C GLY A 78 6.06 23.64 -7.96
N LYS A 79 6.64 22.68 -8.71
CA LYS A 79 7.32 22.93 -9.99
C LYS A 79 6.35 23.32 -11.11
N HIS A 80 5.11 22.88 -11.01
CA HIS A 80 4.06 23.05 -12.02
C HIS A 80 2.99 24.07 -11.57
N GLY A 81 3.40 25.08 -10.79
CA GLY A 81 2.53 26.11 -10.23
C GLY A 81 1.75 25.66 -8.98
N ASP A 82 0.86 26.52 -8.50
CA ASP A 82 0.20 26.36 -7.18
C ASP A 82 -0.65 25.07 -7.08
N HIS A 83 -1.12 24.53 -8.22
CA HIS A 83 -1.77 23.21 -8.32
C HIS A 83 -0.78 22.02 -8.25
N SER A 84 0.43 22.24 -7.76
CA SER A 84 1.42 21.20 -7.44
C SER A 84 2.07 21.42 -6.07
N ASP A 85 1.57 22.42 -5.32
CA ASP A 85 1.99 22.73 -3.96
C ASP A 85 1.55 21.65 -2.98
N ILE A 86 2.38 21.39 -1.96
CA ILE A 86 1.96 20.56 -0.83
C ILE A 86 1.92 21.45 0.40
N VAL A 87 0.72 21.62 0.97
CA VAL A 87 0.47 22.49 2.10
C VAL A 87 0.07 21.67 3.31
N LYS A 88 0.81 21.81 4.41
CA LYS A 88 0.53 21.16 5.69
C LYS A 88 0.29 22.20 6.78
N GLU A 89 -0.85 22.10 7.45
CA GLU A 89 -1.16 22.92 8.62
C GLU A 89 -0.90 22.16 9.91
N PHE A 90 -0.14 22.79 10.81
CA PHE A 90 0.14 22.31 12.16
C PHE A 90 -0.58 23.23 13.14
N ASN A 91 -1.76 22.81 13.58
CA ASN A 91 -2.71 23.68 14.31
C ASN A 91 -2.48 23.78 15.81
N VAL A 92 -1.46 23.09 16.34
CA VAL A 92 -1.08 23.17 17.75
C VAL A 92 -0.23 24.42 17.98
N TYR A 93 -0.62 25.22 18.97
CA TYR A 93 0.11 26.41 19.39
C TYR A 93 1.18 26.06 20.43
N ASP A 94 2.45 26.20 20.05
CA ASP A 94 3.59 25.89 20.92
C ASP A 94 4.78 26.83 20.64
N TYR A 95 5.75 26.85 21.55
CA TYR A 95 7.05 27.49 21.38
C TYR A 95 8.01 26.61 20.59
N LYS A 96 7.82 25.28 20.63
CA LYS A 96 8.70 24.31 19.97
C LYS A 96 7.90 23.51 18.96
N HIS A 97 8.41 23.45 17.72
CA HIS A 97 7.76 22.74 16.62
C HIS A 97 8.69 21.69 16.05
N SER A 98 8.12 20.52 15.74
CA SER A 98 8.76 19.50 14.93
C SER A 98 7.89 19.29 13.70
N LEU A 99 8.33 19.84 12.57
CA LEU A 99 7.53 19.98 11.37
C LEU A 99 8.07 19.07 10.26
N PRO A 100 7.39 17.95 9.95
CA PRO A 100 7.73 17.13 8.80
C PRO A 100 7.47 17.88 7.49
N VAL A 101 8.43 17.77 6.58
CA VAL A 101 8.34 18.25 5.20
C VAL A 101 8.33 17.02 4.29
N MET A 102 7.22 16.83 3.60
CA MET A 102 6.94 15.71 2.72
C MET A 102 6.74 16.19 1.30
N GLY A 103 6.97 15.34 0.31
CA GLY A 103 6.62 15.67 -1.06
C GLY A 103 7.63 16.55 -1.78
N MET A 104 8.90 16.56 -1.37
CA MET A 104 9.93 17.28 -2.11
C MET A 104 10.19 16.59 -3.45
N TYR A 105 10.56 17.36 -4.46
CA TYR A 105 10.99 16.84 -5.75
C TYR A 105 12.42 16.33 -5.66
N ALA A 106 12.77 15.34 -6.49
CA ALA A 106 14.16 14.90 -6.68
C ALA A 106 14.96 15.86 -7.58
N ASP A 107 16.30 15.82 -7.44
CA ASP A 107 17.28 16.62 -8.18
C ASP A 107 16.87 18.10 -8.29
N TYR A 108 16.51 18.69 -7.15
CA TYR A 108 15.89 20.01 -7.14
C TYR A 108 16.16 20.80 -5.87
N ASP A 109 16.29 22.12 -6.04
CA ASP A 109 16.29 23.09 -4.94
C ASP A 109 14.84 23.39 -4.54
N ASN A 110 14.30 22.55 -3.66
CA ASN A 110 12.92 22.65 -3.20
C ASN A 110 12.72 23.91 -2.37
N ILE A 111 11.80 24.78 -2.78
CA ILE A 111 11.44 25.95 -2.00
C ILE A 111 10.40 25.53 -0.97
N VAL A 112 10.76 25.64 0.30
CA VAL A 112 9.89 25.35 1.44
C VAL A 112 9.58 26.65 2.15
N GLU A 113 8.30 27.03 2.12
CA GLU A 113 7.79 28.20 2.81
C GLU A 113 7.20 27.83 4.17
N LEU A 114 7.54 28.63 5.17
CA LEU A 114 7.00 28.56 6.52
C LEU A 114 6.24 29.85 6.82
N THR A 115 4.99 29.69 7.23
CA THR A 115 4.17 30.78 7.77
C THR A 115 3.82 30.47 9.22
N LEU A 116 4.07 31.42 10.12
CA LEU A 116 3.70 31.29 11.53
C LEU A 116 2.50 32.18 11.84
N TYR A 117 1.63 31.71 12.73
CA TYR A 117 0.47 32.44 13.22
C TYR A 117 0.52 32.53 14.74
N ASP A 118 0.15 33.69 15.30
CA ASP A 118 0.01 33.86 16.75
C ASP A 118 -1.30 33.25 17.28
N GLU A 119 -1.45 33.20 18.61
CA GLU A 119 -2.66 32.65 19.28
C GLU A 119 -3.94 33.43 18.97
N GLN A 120 -3.86 34.62 18.35
CA GLN A 120 -5.01 35.37 17.84
C GLN A 120 -5.34 35.03 16.39
N GLY A 121 -4.60 34.10 15.78
CA GLY A 121 -4.76 33.67 14.40
C GLY A 121 -4.18 34.65 13.38
N LYS A 122 -3.44 35.67 13.82
CA LYS A 122 -2.83 36.65 12.91
C LYS A 122 -1.55 36.06 12.33
N SER A 123 -1.44 36.11 11.00
CA SER A 123 -0.19 35.76 10.32
C SER A 123 0.93 36.69 10.81
N MET A 124 2.00 36.08 11.29
CA MET A 124 3.22 36.81 11.61
C MET A 124 3.96 37.17 10.32
N GLY A 125 3.75 36.40 9.24
CA GLY A 125 4.23 36.54 7.87
C GLY A 125 4.77 35.19 7.34
N SER A 126 5.40 35.19 6.17
CA SER A 126 6.01 34.00 5.55
C SER A 126 7.52 34.16 5.25
N SER A 127 8.29 33.09 5.41
CA SER A 127 9.71 33.00 5.04
C SER A 127 9.96 31.70 4.28
N ALA A 128 10.89 31.70 3.33
CA ALA A 128 11.24 30.52 2.53
C ALA A 128 12.68 30.07 2.76
N VAL A 129 12.94 28.79 2.54
CA VAL A 129 14.29 28.20 2.48
C VAL A 129 14.38 27.26 1.27
N ALA A 130 15.54 27.21 0.62
CA ALA A 130 15.81 26.21 -0.41
C ALA A 130 16.41 24.96 0.23
N ILE A 131 15.87 23.78 -0.10
CA ILE A 131 16.36 22.47 0.35
C ILE A 131 16.70 21.63 -0.87
N HIS A 132 17.99 21.38 -1.07
CA HIS A 132 18.47 20.55 -2.17
C HIS A 132 18.26 19.05 -1.87
N THR A 133 17.71 18.32 -2.83
CA THR A 133 17.60 16.86 -2.82
C THR A 133 18.43 16.25 -3.94
N GLY A 134 18.93 15.02 -3.72
CA GLY A 134 19.59 14.26 -4.78
C GLY A 134 18.60 13.71 -5.83
N PRO A 135 19.12 13.12 -6.92
CA PRO A 135 18.29 12.45 -7.91
C PRO A 135 17.58 11.21 -7.34
N VAL A 136 16.51 10.79 -8.00
CA VAL A 136 15.88 9.49 -7.72
C VAL A 136 16.88 8.35 -7.94
N VAL A 137 16.75 7.29 -7.14
CA VAL A 137 17.56 6.08 -7.32
C VAL A 137 17.22 5.38 -8.63
N ALA A 138 18.20 4.71 -9.23
CA ALA A 138 18.04 4.04 -10.53
C ALA A 138 16.97 2.93 -10.53
N ASP A 139 16.58 2.42 -9.37
CA ASP A 139 15.55 1.36 -9.23
C ASP A 139 14.13 1.86 -9.54
N LEU A 140 13.86 3.16 -9.38
CA LEU A 140 12.52 3.73 -9.54
C LEU A 140 12.12 3.84 -11.03
N PRO A 141 10.81 3.76 -11.34
CA PRO A 141 10.34 3.66 -12.70
C PRO A 141 10.35 5.01 -13.45
N ALA A 142 10.29 4.92 -14.78
CA ALA A 142 9.82 6.03 -15.60
C ALA A 142 8.28 6.05 -15.58
N ILE A 143 7.68 7.24 -15.59
CA ILE A 143 6.23 7.42 -15.49
C ILE A 143 5.78 8.34 -16.62
N ASP A 144 4.84 7.86 -17.42
CA ASP A 144 4.18 8.63 -18.47
C ASP A 144 2.75 8.96 -18.06
N ILE A 145 2.41 10.25 -18.03
CA ILE A 145 1.03 10.71 -17.84
C ILE A 145 0.33 10.69 -19.20
N ASN A 146 -0.55 9.70 -19.40
CA ASN A 146 -1.30 9.51 -20.64
C ASN A 146 -2.53 10.42 -20.70
N VAL A 147 -3.23 10.55 -19.57
CA VAL A 147 -4.37 11.47 -19.39
C VAL A 147 -4.14 12.25 -18.09
N PRO A 148 -3.86 13.56 -18.14
CA PRO A 148 -3.74 14.37 -16.94
C PRO A 148 -5.12 14.58 -16.31
N PRO A 149 -5.22 14.74 -14.97
CA PRO A 149 -6.49 15.04 -14.33
C PRO A 149 -6.91 16.48 -14.61
N ALA A 150 -8.18 16.80 -14.33
CA ALA A 150 -8.64 18.18 -14.33
C ALA A 150 -7.84 19.03 -13.33
N ASP A 151 -7.65 20.31 -13.64
CA ASP A 151 -6.93 21.25 -12.78
C ASP A 151 -7.56 21.34 -11.37
N GLY A 152 -6.73 21.53 -10.34
CA GLY A 152 -7.19 21.82 -8.97
C GLY A 152 -6.75 20.85 -7.87
N GLU A 153 -6.37 19.61 -8.19
CA GLU A 153 -6.20 18.57 -7.16
C GLU A 153 -4.75 18.09 -7.01
N ASN A 154 -4.29 17.95 -5.76
CA ASN A 154 -2.92 17.54 -5.40
C ASN A 154 -2.91 16.17 -4.70
N GLU A 155 -3.83 15.30 -5.09
CA GLU A 155 -3.73 13.89 -4.72
C GLU A 155 -2.60 13.22 -5.48
N MET A 156 -1.99 12.25 -4.81
CA MET A 156 -0.84 11.51 -5.30
C MET A 156 -1.15 10.02 -5.21
N ILE A 157 -0.40 9.23 -5.97
CA ILE A 157 -0.56 7.78 -6.00
C ILE A 157 0.65 7.16 -5.32
N LEU A 158 0.41 6.44 -4.22
CA LEU A 158 1.36 5.53 -3.60
C LEU A 158 1.37 4.23 -4.38
N VAL A 159 2.55 3.73 -4.73
CA VAL A 159 2.73 2.54 -5.55
C VAL A 159 3.54 1.52 -4.76
N SER A 160 2.94 0.35 -4.52
CA SER A 160 3.60 -0.82 -3.93
C SER A 160 4.43 -1.53 -5.01
N TYR A 161 5.60 -0.95 -5.28
CA TYR A 161 6.40 -1.20 -6.47
C TYR A 161 7.37 -2.39 -6.35
N PHE A 162 7.40 -3.23 -7.40
CA PHE A 162 8.17 -4.47 -7.49
C PHE A 162 9.32 -4.39 -8.50
N GLY A 163 9.36 -3.36 -9.35
CA GLY A 163 10.45 -3.18 -10.29
C GLY A 163 11.77 -2.82 -9.60
N TYR A 164 12.87 -3.01 -10.32
CA TYR A 164 14.22 -2.78 -9.81
C TYR A 164 15.21 -2.50 -10.94
N ALA A 165 16.38 -1.95 -10.62
CA ALA A 165 17.52 -1.84 -11.52
C ALA A 165 18.66 -2.76 -11.09
N GLU A 166 19.07 -2.69 -9.82
CA GLU A 166 20.22 -3.46 -9.34
C GLU A 166 19.82 -4.69 -8.53
N LYS A 167 18.90 -4.53 -7.58
CA LYS A 167 18.44 -5.60 -6.68
C LYS A 167 16.94 -5.50 -6.45
N LEU A 168 16.29 -6.66 -6.47
CA LEU A 168 14.85 -6.78 -6.17
C LEU A 168 14.51 -6.33 -4.75
N GLN A 169 15.38 -6.66 -3.79
CA GLN A 169 15.18 -6.36 -2.37
C GLN A 169 16.22 -5.33 -1.89
N PRO A 170 15.82 -4.40 -1.01
CA PRO A 170 14.44 -4.19 -0.56
C PRO A 170 13.62 -3.53 -1.67
N GLN A 171 12.34 -3.89 -1.74
CA GLN A 171 11.39 -3.19 -2.62
C GLN A 171 11.28 -1.72 -2.23
N LYS A 172 10.98 -0.86 -3.22
CA LYS A 172 11.03 0.60 -3.06
C LYS A 172 9.68 1.21 -3.41
N PRO A 173 8.74 1.26 -2.46
CA PRO A 173 7.47 1.91 -2.68
C PRO A 173 7.72 3.40 -2.86
N PHE A 174 6.93 4.03 -3.74
CA PHE A 174 7.10 5.42 -4.07
C PHE A 174 5.74 6.10 -4.26
N VAL A 175 5.74 7.42 -4.19
CA VAL A 175 4.57 8.26 -4.42
C VAL A 175 4.88 9.18 -5.56
N PHE A 176 3.99 9.27 -6.53
CA PHE A 176 4.09 10.23 -7.63
C PHE A 176 2.85 11.12 -7.70
N ASP A 177 3.04 12.35 -8.18
CA ASP A 177 1.94 13.27 -8.40
C ASP A 177 1.36 13.14 -9.81
N LYS A 178 0.28 13.89 -10.08
CA LYS A 178 -0.40 13.92 -11.38
C LYS A 178 0.45 14.37 -12.58
N TYR A 179 1.65 14.90 -12.35
CA TYR A 179 2.59 15.30 -13.40
C TYR A 179 3.65 14.22 -13.66
N GLY A 180 3.62 13.12 -12.91
CA GLY A 180 4.58 12.02 -13.01
C GLY A 180 5.85 12.25 -12.18
N ASP A 181 5.92 13.33 -11.39
CA ASP A 181 7.07 13.57 -10.52
C ASP A 181 6.98 12.66 -9.29
N ILE A 182 8.05 11.92 -8.99
CA ILE A 182 8.17 11.18 -7.74
C ILE A 182 8.39 12.17 -6.59
N ARG A 183 7.47 12.16 -5.63
CA ARG A 183 7.40 13.10 -4.48
C ARG A 183 7.81 12.46 -3.16
N TRP A 184 7.89 11.13 -3.12
CA TRP A 184 8.38 10.38 -1.96
C TRP A 184 8.75 8.95 -2.38
N TYR A 185 9.69 8.33 -1.67
CA TYR A 185 9.95 6.90 -1.77
C TYR A 185 10.69 6.41 -0.53
N LEU A 186 10.63 5.10 -0.28
CA LEU A 186 11.45 4.43 0.73
C LEU A 186 12.60 3.65 0.09
N ASP A 187 13.76 3.76 0.72
CA ASP A 187 14.94 2.97 0.39
C ASP A 187 15.56 2.39 1.67
N TYR A 188 15.22 1.14 1.96
CA TYR A 188 15.74 0.41 3.11
C TYR A 188 17.04 -0.34 2.84
N THR A 189 17.75 -0.08 1.74
CA THR A 189 18.93 -0.88 1.33
C THR A 189 19.97 -1.06 2.45
N ASN A 190 20.13 -0.05 3.32
CA ASN A 190 21.06 -0.08 4.45
C ASN A 190 20.39 -0.28 5.82
N HIS A 191 19.09 -0.58 5.86
CA HIS A 191 18.34 -0.76 7.10
C HIS A 191 18.73 -2.09 7.77
N PRO A 192 19.00 -2.12 9.09
CA PRO A 192 19.47 -3.35 9.76
C PRO A 192 18.49 -4.53 9.66
N GLN A 193 17.19 -4.25 9.72
CA GLN A 193 16.11 -5.24 9.67
C GLN A 193 15.40 -5.36 8.29
N LEU A 194 15.06 -4.23 7.66
CA LEU A 194 14.27 -4.15 6.43
C LEU A 194 15.09 -4.11 5.12
N LYS A 195 16.41 -4.39 5.15
CA LYS A 195 17.23 -4.44 3.92
C LYS A 195 16.81 -5.52 2.92
N ASP A 196 16.11 -6.55 3.39
CA ASP A 196 15.58 -7.64 2.57
C ASP A 196 14.05 -7.53 2.44
N MET A 197 13.47 -6.36 2.76
CA MET A 197 12.02 -6.15 2.81
C MET A 197 11.37 -6.55 1.49
N GLN A 198 10.35 -7.39 1.61
CA GLN A 198 9.47 -7.81 0.54
C GLN A 198 8.04 -7.75 1.06
N PHE A 199 7.35 -6.66 0.75
CA PHE A 199 5.90 -6.61 0.88
C PHE A 199 5.27 -7.30 -0.33
N ASP A 200 4.07 -7.81 -0.14
CA ASP A 200 3.34 -8.48 -1.21
C ASP A 200 2.31 -7.49 -1.77
N ASP A 201 1.09 -7.41 -1.23
CA ASP A 201 0.11 -6.36 -1.62
C ASP A 201 0.66 -4.94 -1.44
N GLY A 202 1.41 -4.74 -0.35
CA GLY A 202 2.21 -3.55 -0.14
C GLY A 202 1.79 -2.67 1.03
N MET A 203 1.96 -1.36 0.85
CA MET A 203 1.78 -0.37 1.92
C MET A 203 0.44 0.32 1.83
N GLU A 204 -0.22 0.42 2.98
CA GLU A 204 -1.48 1.16 3.15
C GLU A 204 -1.34 2.19 4.29
N LEU A 205 -2.34 3.06 4.47
CA LEU A 205 -2.41 4.01 5.58
C LEU A 205 -3.18 3.43 6.76
N LEU A 206 -2.61 3.55 7.96
CA LEU A 206 -3.35 3.37 9.21
C LEU A 206 -4.24 4.57 9.48
N GLN A 207 -5.26 4.37 10.32
CA GLN A 207 -6.16 5.42 10.82
C GLN A 207 -5.41 6.57 11.53
N ASN A 208 -4.22 6.32 12.08
CA ASN A 208 -3.38 7.35 12.71
C ASN A 208 -2.51 8.15 11.71
N GLY A 209 -2.56 7.82 10.42
CA GLY A 209 -1.82 8.46 9.34
C GLY A 209 -0.41 7.92 9.10
N ASN A 210 0.06 6.92 9.86
CA ASN A 210 1.29 6.20 9.54
C ASN A 210 1.04 5.19 8.41
N LEU A 211 2.13 4.73 7.79
CA LEU A 211 2.09 3.64 6.82
C LEU A 211 2.23 2.30 7.52
N TYR A 212 1.63 1.25 6.98
CA TYR A 212 1.82 -0.12 7.45
C TYR A 212 1.87 -1.11 6.29
N PHE A 213 2.53 -2.24 6.54
CA PHE A 213 2.66 -3.33 5.58
C PHE A 213 3.04 -4.62 6.31
N GLY A 214 2.75 -5.77 5.69
CA GLY A 214 3.36 -7.04 6.06
C GLY A 214 4.61 -7.31 5.22
N ASP A 215 5.60 -7.95 5.83
CA ASP A 215 6.87 -8.29 5.18
C ASP A 215 7.04 -9.81 5.15
N MET A 216 7.18 -10.37 3.95
CA MET A 216 7.38 -11.79 3.72
C MET A 216 8.75 -12.26 4.22
N SER A 217 9.76 -11.38 4.23
CA SER A 217 11.12 -11.76 4.62
C SER A 217 11.25 -12.02 6.12
N THR A 218 10.60 -11.18 6.94
CA THR A 218 10.59 -11.34 8.40
C THR A 218 9.34 -12.05 8.94
N HIS A 219 8.27 -12.15 8.13
CA HIS A 219 6.92 -12.58 8.54
C HIS A 219 6.40 -11.76 9.73
N ALA A 220 6.40 -10.45 9.56
CA ALA A 220 5.92 -9.49 10.55
C ALA A 220 5.14 -8.36 9.88
N ILE A 221 4.27 -7.71 10.65
CA ILE A 221 3.65 -6.44 10.27
C ILE A 221 4.55 -5.32 10.80
N TYR A 222 4.76 -4.28 10.00
CA TYR A 222 5.46 -3.06 10.40
C TYR A 222 4.54 -1.86 10.27
N GLU A 223 4.65 -0.95 11.23
CA GLU A 223 4.15 0.41 11.11
C GLU A 223 5.35 1.34 11.01
N VAL A 224 5.36 2.20 9.99
CA VAL A 224 6.42 3.18 9.75
C VAL A 224 5.81 4.56 9.59
N ASN A 225 6.52 5.58 10.06
CA ASN A 225 6.14 6.95 9.72
C ASN A 225 6.59 7.28 8.28
N TYR A 226 6.23 8.46 7.80
CA TYR A 226 6.61 8.93 6.47
C TYR A 226 8.11 9.22 6.29
N PHE A 227 8.90 9.26 7.36
CA PHE A 227 10.35 9.22 7.25
C PHE A 227 10.88 7.79 7.06
N GLY A 228 10.05 6.76 7.15
CA GLY A 228 10.47 5.37 7.09
C GLY A 228 11.01 4.83 8.42
N GLU A 229 10.81 5.53 9.53
CA GLU A 229 11.19 5.03 10.86
C GLU A 229 10.13 4.04 11.36
N VAL A 230 10.58 2.84 11.76
CA VAL A 230 9.71 1.82 12.36
C VAL A 230 9.18 2.32 13.71
N GLN A 231 7.85 2.45 13.80
CA GLN A 231 7.14 2.82 15.03
C GLN A 231 6.71 1.58 15.81
N ASN A 232 6.25 0.54 15.11
CA ASN A 232 5.81 -0.71 15.72
C ASN A 232 6.10 -1.91 14.82
N THR A 233 6.22 -3.08 15.45
CA THR A 233 6.34 -4.38 14.79
C THR A 233 5.45 -5.41 15.48
N TRP A 234 4.78 -6.26 14.70
CA TRP A 234 4.02 -7.43 15.16
C TRP A 234 4.62 -8.69 14.54
N ASP A 235 5.31 -9.50 15.35
CA ASP A 235 5.97 -10.72 14.92
C ASP A 235 4.96 -11.88 14.81
N LEU A 236 4.71 -12.34 13.58
CA LEU A 236 3.80 -13.45 13.29
C LEU A 236 4.54 -14.79 13.30
N LYS A 237 5.84 -14.78 12.94
CA LYS A 237 6.69 -15.97 12.84
C LYS A 237 6.82 -16.69 14.17
N SER A 238 7.04 -15.96 15.25
CA SER A 238 7.15 -16.57 16.59
C SER A 238 5.84 -17.20 17.07
N GLN A 239 4.71 -16.85 16.45
CA GLN A 239 3.38 -17.43 16.70
C GLN A 239 3.03 -18.57 15.70
N GLY A 240 3.98 -18.94 14.84
CA GLY A 240 3.86 -20.05 13.89
C GLY A 240 3.11 -19.70 12.60
N TYR A 241 3.08 -18.42 12.22
CA TYR A 241 2.43 -17.94 11.00
C TYR A 241 3.42 -17.23 10.09
N LEU A 242 3.27 -17.43 8.77
CA LEU A 242 4.13 -16.87 7.74
C LEU A 242 3.28 -15.92 6.89
N PHE A 243 3.62 -14.64 6.88
CA PHE A 243 2.91 -13.62 6.10
C PHE A 243 2.97 -13.89 4.58
N HIS A 244 1.86 -13.62 3.88
CA HIS A 244 1.76 -13.41 2.43
C HIS A 244 0.63 -12.41 2.14
N HIS A 245 0.67 -11.73 1.00
CA HIS A 245 -0.36 -10.82 0.49
C HIS A 245 -0.76 -9.66 1.42
N GLN A 246 -1.84 -9.79 2.20
CA GLN A 246 -2.52 -8.66 2.83
C GLN A 246 -2.39 -8.60 4.35
N VAL A 247 -2.28 -7.38 4.86
CA VAL A 247 -2.67 -6.99 6.22
C VAL A 247 -3.71 -5.88 6.10
N LEU A 248 -4.82 -5.99 6.81
CA LEU A 248 -5.90 -5.00 6.82
C LEU A 248 -6.15 -4.49 8.25
N GLU A 249 -6.16 -3.18 8.46
CA GLU A 249 -6.60 -2.57 9.73
C GLU A 249 -8.14 -2.55 9.84
N LYS A 250 -8.68 -3.22 10.87
CA LYS A 250 -10.11 -3.18 11.20
C LYS A 250 -10.50 -1.85 11.88
N PRO A 251 -11.80 -1.51 11.92
CA PRO A 251 -12.29 -0.34 12.67
C PRO A 251 -11.96 -0.35 14.17
N ASP A 252 -11.72 -1.51 14.78
CA ASP A 252 -11.28 -1.64 16.18
C ASP A 252 -9.75 -1.54 16.37
N GLY A 253 -9.02 -1.33 15.27
CA GLY A 253 -7.56 -1.22 15.20
C GLY A 253 -6.82 -2.56 15.13
N ASN A 254 -7.51 -3.71 15.32
CA ASN A 254 -6.87 -5.01 15.13
C ASN A 254 -6.57 -5.26 13.64
N PHE A 255 -5.68 -6.20 13.37
CA PHE A 255 -5.32 -6.55 12.01
C PHE A 255 -5.93 -7.87 11.58
N LEU A 256 -6.52 -7.92 10.38
CA LEU A 256 -6.70 -9.17 9.65
C LEU A 256 -5.49 -9.41 8.77
N VAL A 257 -5.02 -10.64 8.69
CA VAL A 257 -3.78 -10.96 7.98
C VAL A 257 -3.94 -12.28 7.25
N SER A 258 -3.59 -12.31 5.97
CA SER A 258 -3.42 -13.57 5.24
C SER A 258 -2.07 -14.20 5.59
N VAL A 259 -2.10 -15.46 5.99
CA VAL A 259 -0.91 -16.19 6.43
C VAL A 259 -0.93 -17.64 5.97
N SER A 260 0.27 -18.22 5.85
CA SER A 260 0.46 -19.67 5.86
C SER A 260 0.73 -20.15 7.29
N LYS A 261 0.27 -21.35 7.66
CA LYS A 261 0.63 -21.97 8.94
C LYS A 261 1.95 -22.74 8.81
N ALA A 262 2.94 -22.37 9.62
CA ALA A 262 4.25 -23.02 9.59
C ALA A 262 4.14 -24.52 9.92
N GLY A 263 4.80 -25.35 9.12
CA GLY A 263 4.86 -26.81 9.30
C GLY A 263 3.73 -27.58 8.62
N LEU A 264 2.80 -26.92 7.93
CA LEU A 264 1.82 -27.57 7.06
C LEU A 264 2.35 -27.65 5.62
N SER A 265 1.81 -28.59 4.85
CA SER A 265 2.18 -28.81 3.44
C SER A 265 1.43 -27.91 2.47
N THR A 266 0.33 -27.29 2.93
CA THR A 266 -0.44 -26.33 2.16
C THR A 266 -0.06 -24.93 2.59
N VAL A 267 -0.25 -23.97 1.68
CA VAL A 267 0.13 -22.58 1.86
C VAL A 267 -1.05 -21.68 1.53
N GLU A 268 -0.95 -20.43 1.99
CA GLU A 268 -1.85 -19.33 1.64
C GLU A 268 -3.34 -19.61 1.92
N ASP A 269 -3.62 -20.36 2.99
CA ASP A 269 -4.94 -20.91 3.30
C ASP A 269 -5.39 -20.65 4.75
N PHE A 270 -4.81 -19.64 5.41
CA PHE A 270 -5.26 -19.13 6.70
C PHE A 270 -5.45 -17.63 6.70
N ILE A 271 -6.46 -17.17 7.45
CA ILE A 271 -6.54 -15.80 7.93
C ILE A 271 -6.34 -15.80 9.45
N ILE A 272 -5.66 -14.79 9.98
CA ILE A 272 -5.58 -14.55 11.43
C ILE A 272 -6.05 -13.13 11.76
N GLU A 273 -6.62 -12.98 12.95
CA GLU A 273 -6.78 -11.67 13.57
C GLU A 273 -5.67 -11.46 14.59
N VAL A 274 -4.95 -10.35 14.51
CA VAL A 274 -3.89 -9.95 15.45
C VAL A 274 -4.38 -8.75 16.26
N ASN A 275 -4.37 -8.89 17.58
CA ASN A 275 -4.71 -7.78 18.45
C ASN A 275 -3.64 -6.68 18.40
N ARG A 276 -4.06 -5.45 18.11
CA ARG A 276 -3.17 -4.29 17.95
C ARG A 276 -2.23 -4.07 19.13
N ASN A 277 -2.74 -4.19 20.35
CA ASN A 277 -2.05 -3.80 21.58
C ASN A 277 -1.24 -4.95 22.18
N SER A 278 -1.84 -6.14 22.32
CA SER A 278 -1.14 -7.31 22.89
C SER A 278 -0.19 -7.97 21.89
N LYS A 279 -0.35 -7.67 20.59
CA LYS A 279 0.38 -8.27 19.46
C LYS A 279 0.20 -9.78 19.32
N GLN A 280 -0.80 -10.33 20.01
CA GLN A 280 -1.12 -11.76 19.96
C GLN A 280 -2.23 -12.03 18.94
N VAL A 281 -2.17 -13.21 18.32
CA VAL A 281 -3.28 -13.74 17.53
C VAL A 281 -4.51 -13.93 18.43
N SER A 282 -5.63 -13.32 18.06
CA SER A 282 -6.90 -13.37 18.77
C SER A 282 -7.97 -14.22 18.08
N ASN A 283 -7.85 -14.45 16.77
CA ASN A 283 -8.72 -15.36 16.03
C ASN A 283 -7.98 -16.02 14.85
N VAL A 284 -8.48 -17.17 14.39
CA VAL A 284 -7.91 -17.94 13.27
C VAL A 284 -9.04 -18.51 12.41
N TRP A 285 -8.92 -18.34 11.10
CA TRP A 285 -9.72 -19.03 10.09
C TRP A 285 -8.82 -20.02 9.35
N ASP A 286 -9.02 -21.31 9.59
CA ASP A 286 -8.39 -22.40 8.82
C ASP A 286 -9.27 -22.74 7.62
N LEU A 287 -8.90 -22.27 6.43
CA LEU A 287 -9.75 -22.44 5.25
C LEU A 287 -9.81 -23.89 4.76
N ARG A 288 -8.87 -24.74 5.20
CA ARG A 288 -8.87 -26.17 4.87
C ARG A 288 -10.00 -26.90 5.59
N GLU A 289 -10.46 -26.37 6.72
CA GLU A 289 -11.63 -26.89 7.43
C GLU A 289 -12.94 -26.38 6.79
N SER A 290 -13.00 -25.10 6.45
CA SER A 290 -14.23 -24.44 6.01
C SER A 290 -14.50 -24.55 4.51
N LEU A 291 -13.50 -24.86 3.70
CA LEU A 291 -13.58 -24.98 2.25
C LEU A 291 -13.07 -26.34 1.74
N GLN A 292 -13.21 -26.53 0.43
CA GLN A 292 -12.87 -27.74 -0.28
C GLN A 292 -11.46 -27.64 -0.89
N LYS A 293 -10.47 -28.18 -0.18
CA LYS A 293 -9.07 -28.17 -0.62
C LYS A 293 -8.83 -28.90 -1.95
N ASP A 294 -9.54 -29.98 -2.20
CA ASP A 294 -9.35 -30.84 -3.38
C ASP A 294 -10.13 -30.35 -4.62
N ARG A 295 -10.69 -29.13 -4.60
CA ARG A 295 -11.32 -28.52 -5.76
C ARG A 295 -10.26 -28.00 -6.74
N MET A 296 -9.88 -28.85 -7.70
CA MET A 296 -8.81 -28.59 -8.67
C MET A 296 -9.29 -28.04 -10.03
N THR A 297 -10.40 -27.29 -10.07
CA THR A 297 -11.04 -26.87 -11.33
C THR A 297 -10.37 -25.68 -12.01
N MET A 298 -9.73 -24.81 -11.23
CA MET A 298 -8.98 -23.63 -11.70
C MET A 298 -7.46 -23.80 -11.55
N GLN A 299 -7.01 -24.63 -10.63
CA GLN A 299 -5.59 -24.84 -10.36
C GLN A 299 -5.34 -26.33 -10.04
N LEU A 300 -4.17 -26.84 -10.43
CA LEU A 300 -3.74 -28.22 -10.18
C LEU A 300 -2.70 -28.35 -9.05
N ASP A 301 -2.23 -27.23 -8.49
CA ASP A 301 -1.36 -27.20 -7.32
C ASP A 301 -2.14 -27.52 -6.04
N GLU A 302 -1.89 -28.69 -5.44
CA GLU A 302 -2.53 -29.12 -4.19
C GLU A 302 -1.97 -28.41 -2.94
N SER A 303 -0.78 -27.81 -3.04
CA SER A 303 -0.16 -27.04 -1.97
C SER A 303 -0.78 -25.64 -1.91
N ASP A 304 -0.83 -24.96 -3.05
CA ASP A 304 -1.36 -23.60 -3.21
C ASP A 304 -2.76 -23.60 -3.84
N TRP A 305 -3.65 -24.34 -3.20
CA TRP A 305 -4.97 -24.72 -3.73
C TRP A 305 -5.99 -23.59 -3.74
N ILE A 306 -5.80 -22.56 -2.91
CA ILE A 306 -6.69 -21.38 -2.82
C ILE A 306 -5.98 -20.08 -3.17
N HIS A 307 -4.70 -19.94 -2.79
CA HIS A 307 -3.89 -18.75 -3.00
C HIS A 307 -4.64 -17.50 -2.51
N VAL A 308 -4.79 -17.38 -1.19
CA VAL A 308 -5.47 -16.21 -0.61
C VAL A 308 -4.63 -14.98 -0.85
N ASN A 309 -5.21 -14.00 -1.54
CA ASN A 309 -4.54 -12.76 -1.89
C ASN A 309 -5.19 -11.52 -1.28
N ALA A 310 -6.32 -11.66 -0.59
CA ALA A 310 -6.93 -10.56 0.13
C ALA A 310 -7.95 -11.02 1.18
N VAL A 311 -8.20 -10.16 2.17
CA VAL A 311 -9.26 -10.27 3.14
C VAL A 311 -9.86 -8.90 3.46
N GLU A 312 -11.18 -8.82 3.40
CA GLU A 312 -11.97 -7.65 3.76
C GLU A 312 -12.81 -7.90 5.00
N TYR A 313 -13.01 -6.87 5.82
CA TYR A 313 -13.90 -6.93 6.99
C TYR A 313 -15.27 -6.34 6.66
N SER A 314 -16.33 -7.12 6.91
CA SER A 314 -17.72 -6.65 6.83
C SER A 314 -18.20 -6.18 8.20
N PRO A 315 -18.23 -4.86 8.49
CA PRO A 315 -18.71 -4.34 9.76
C PRO A 315 -20.22 -4.50 9.94
N ALA A 316 -20.97 -4.69 8.86
CA ALA A 316 -22.43 -4.79 8.89
C ALA A 316 -22.93 -6.02 9.66
N ASP A 317 -22.17 -7.12 9.62
CA ASP A 317 -22.54 -8.40 10.22
C ASP A 317 -21.37 -9.15 10.87
N ASN A 318 -20.25 -8.45 11.07
CA ASN A 318 -19.05 -8.98 11.72
C ASN A 318 -18.56 -10.28 11.06
N CYS A 319 -18.33 -10.21 9.75
CA CYS A 319 -17.83 -11.29 8.92
C CYS A 319 -16.58 -10.85 8.16
N ILE A 320 -15.90 -11.79 7.51
CA ILE A 320 -14.82 -11.49 6.57
C ILE A 320 -15.18 -11.96 5.17
N VAL A 321 -14.67 -11.28 4.14
CA VAL A 321 -14.70 -11.73 2.75
C VAL A 321 -13.27 -12.00 2.32
N VAL A 322 -12.99 -13.23 1.93
CA VAL A 322 -11.66 -13.68 1.52
C VAL A 322 -11.64 -13.82 0.01
N SER A 323 -10.60 -13.29 -0.62
CA SER A 323 -10.29 -13.58 -2.01
C SER A 323 -9.31 -14.74 -2.10
N GLY A 324 -9.80 -15.87 -2.59
CA GLY A 324 -8.98 -17.00 -3.00
C GLY A 324 -8.82 -16.96 -4.51
N ARG A 325 -7.62 -16.67 -5.00
CA ARG A 325 -7.33 -16.55 -6.44
C ARG A 325 -7.80 -17.79 -7.22
N HIS A 326 -7.70 -18.98 -6.62
CA HIS A 326 -8.04 -20.26 -7.27
C HIS A 326 -9.45 -20.78 -6.95
N GLN A 327 -10.23 -20.10 -6.11
CA GLN A 327 -11.54 -20.59 -5.62
C GLN A 327 -12.69 -19.58 -5.77
N GLY A 328 -12.40 -18.27 -5.80
CA GLY A 328 -13.39 -17.19 -5.89
C GLY A 328 -13.37 -16.28 -4.66
N LEU A 329 -14.45 -15.51 -4.45
CA LEU A 329 -14.66 -14.74 -3.22
C LEU A 329 -15.55 -15.52 -2.26
N ILE A 330 -15.17 -15.59 -0.99
CA ILE A 330 -15.86 -16.38 0.03
C ILE A 330 -16.14 -15.51 1.25
N LYS A 331 -17.38 -15.46 1.70
CA LYS A 331 -17.72 -14.83 2.99
C LYS A 331 -17.78 -15.85 4.11
N LEU A 332 -17.13 -15.55 5.22
CA LEU A 332 -17.06 -16.37 6.42
C LEU A 332 -17.47 -15.56 7.65
N ASP A 333 -18.15 -16.19 8.61
CA ASP A 333 -18.29 -15.59 9.95
C ASP A 333 -17.03 -15.76 10.81
N MET A 334 -17.02 -15.13 11.97
CA MET A 334 -15.91 -15.19 12.93
C MET A 334 -15.60 -16.61 13.44
N ASN A 335 -16.50 -17.58 13.24
CA ASN A 335 -16.33 -18.98 13.64
C ASN A 335 -15.95 -19.86 12.43
N ASN A 336 -15.44 -19.27 11.35
CA ASN A 336 -14.99 -19.97 10.16
C ASN A 336 -16.11 -20.73 9.41
N ASN A 337 -17.37 -20.29 9.51
CA ASN A 337 -18.47 -20.88 8.73
C ASN A 337 -18.74 -20.08 7.45
N VAL A 338 -18.82 -20.79 6.32
CA VAL A 338 -19.13 -20.19 5.01
C VAL A 338 -20.58 -19.68 4.98
N LYS A 339 -20.73 -18.39 4.66
CA LYS A 339 -22.01 -17.71 4.40
C LYS A 339 -22.41 -17.89 2.95
N TRP A 340 -21.52 -17.51 2.03
CA TRP A 340 -21.71 -17.65 0.59
C TRP A 340 -20.36 -17.76 -0.13
N ILE A 341 -20.42 -18.25 -1.36
CA ILE A 341 -19.32 -18.39 -2.31
C ILE A 341 -19.73 -17.72 -3.62
N MET A 342 -18.88 -16.81 -4.09
CA MET A 342 -18.97 -16.12 -5.36
C MET A 342 -17.88 -16.66 -6.29
N GLY A 343 -18.31 -17.41 -7.31
CA GLY A 343 -17.43 -18.00 -8.32
C GLY A 343 -18.13 -19.11 -9.10
N PRO A 344 -17.47 -19.67 -10.12
CA PRO A 344 -18.03 -20.75 -10.94
C PRO A 344 -18.42 -21.98 -10.10
N HIS A 345 -19.60 -22.53 -10.34
CA HIS A 345 -20.19 -23.65 -9.57
C HIS A 345 -19.45 -24.98 -9.78
N ARG A 346 -18.69 -25.09 -10.87
CA ARG A 346 -18.00 -26.32 -11.27
C ARG A 346 -17.11 -26.86 -10.14
N GLY A 347 -17.29 -28.14 -9.83
CA GLY A 347 -16.43 -28.93 -8.95
C GLY A 347 -16.57 -28.68 -7.44
N TRP A 348 -17.49 -27.79 -7.02
CA TRP A 348 -17.82 -27.64 -5.61
C TRP A 348 -18.59 -28.85 -5.06
N ASP A 349 -18.20 -29.32 -3.89
CA ASP A 349 -18.80 -30.42 -3.15
C ASP A 349 -18.78 -30.11 -1.63
N ARG A 350 -17.96 -30.82 -0.84
CA ARG A 350 -17.91 -30.68 0.62
C ARG A 350 -16.65 -29.98 1.09
N ALA A 351 -16.80 -29.16 2.13
CA ALA A 351 -15.69 -28.62 2.88
C ALA A 351 -14.94 -29.70 3.68
N GLY A 352 -13.73 -29.39 4.16
CA GLY A 352 -12.97 -30.28 5.03
C GLY A 352 -13.70 -30.70 6.32
N ASN A 353 -14.60 -29.85 6.83
CA ASN A 353 -15.47 -30.13 7.97
C ASN A 353 -16.77 -30.89 7.58
N GLY A 354 -16.94 -31.24 6.31
CA GLY A 354 -18.07 -32.01 5.79
C GLY A 354 -19.31 -31.20 5.43
N VAL A 355 -19.33 -29.87 5.59
CA VAL A 355 -20.44 -29.01 5.14
C VAL A 355 -20.57 -29.08 3.62
N ASP A 356 -21.80 -29.20 3.13
CA ASP A 356 -22.12 -29.15 1.71
C ASP A 356 -22.03 -27.70 1.20
N LEU A 357 -20.98 -27.41 0.42
CA LEU A 357 -20.70 -26.07 -0.12
C LEU A 357 -21.57 -25.75 -1.34
N THR A 358 -22.20 -26.74 -1.98
CA THR A 358 -23.11 -26.48 -3.12
C THR A 358 -24.30 -25.62 -2.70
N GLN A 359 -24.69 -25.67 -1.43
CA GLN A 359 -25.74 -24.84 -0.83
C GLN A 359 -25.28 -23.40 -0.52
N LYS A 360 -23.99 -23.10 -0.71
CA LYS A 360 -23.38 -21.79 -0.44
C LYS A 360 -23.08 -21.01 -1.71
N LEU A 361 -23.30 -21.58 -2.88
CA LEU A 361 -23.03 -20.94 -4.17
C LEU A 361 -24.08 -19.88 -4.49
N LEU A 362 -23.63 -18.65 -4.75
CA LEU A 362 -24.50 -17.58 -5.23
C LEU A 362 -25.00 -17.88 -6.63
N ARG A 363 -26.25 -17.54 -6.92
CA ARG A 363 -26.88 -17.79 -8.23
C ARG A 363 -27.01 -16.51 -9.05
N PRO A 364 -26.54 -16.49 -10.31
CA PRO A 364 -26.45 -15.26 -11.08
C PRO A 364 -27.82 -14.79 -11.58
N LEU A 365 -28.04 -13.48 -11.54
CA LEU A 365 -29.20 -12.78 -12.08
C LEU A 365 -28.82 -12.00 -13.35
N ASP A 366 -29.76 -11.87 -14.27
CA ASP A 366 -29.67 -10.95 -15.40
C ASP A 366 -29.86 -9.49 -14.94
N LYS A 367 -29.71 -8.52 -15.85
CA LYS A 367 -29.89 -7.08 -15.52
C LYS A 367 -31.30 -6.70 -15.06
N ASN A 368 -32.30 -7.53 -15.31
CA ASN A 368 -33.68 -7.31 -14.89
C ASN A 368 -34.00 -8.01 -13.56
N GLY A 369 -33.02 -8.70 -12.95
CA GLY A 369 -33.19 -9.45 -11.71
C GLY A 369 -33.77 -10.85 -11.89
N ASN A 370 -33.85 -11.37 -13.12
CA ASN A 370 -34.29 -12.74 -13.35
C ASN A 370 -33.13 -13.72 -13.16
N LEU A 371 -33.42 -14.89 -12.60
CA LEU A 371 -32.44 -15.95 -12.46
C LEU A 371 -31.92 -16.42 -13.82
N ILE A 372 -30.61 -16.42 -14.01
CA ILE A 372 -29.96 -17.06 -15.16
C ILE A 372 -29.93 -18.57 -14.87
N THR A 373 -30.66 -19.33 -15.68
CA THR A 373 -30.89 -20.77 -15.45
C THR A 373 -30.03 -21.69 -16.31
N ASP A 374 -29.20 -21.13 -17.21
CA ASP A 374 -28.27 -21.91 -18.03
C ASP A 374 -27.15 -22.50 -17.15
N PRO A 375 -27.06 -23.83 -16.99
CA PRO A 375 -26.00 -24.46 -16.20
C PRO A 375 -24.60 -24.14 -16.70
N ALA A 376 -24.42 -23.86 -18.00
CA ALA A 376 -23.11 -23.51 -18.55
C ALA A 376 -22.63 -22.14 -18.05
N VAL A 377 -23.55 -21.21 -17.73
CA VAL A 377 -23.20 -19.94 -17.08
C VAL A 377 -22.88 -20.15 -15.62
N ALA A 378 -23.70 -20.93 -14.89
CA ALA A 378 -23.46 -21.24 -13.49
C ALA A 378 -22.10 -21.92 -13.26
N ASP A 379 -21.76 -22.90 -14.11
CA ASP A 379 -20.46 -23.59 -14.09
C ASP A 379 -19.30 -22.73 -14.61
N GLY A 380 -19.57 -21.55 -15.16
CA GLY A 380 -18.58 -20.65 -15.75
C GLY A 380 -18.03 -21.13 -17.09
N ALA A 381 -18.64 -22.09 -17.77
CA ALA A 381 -18.23 -22.56 -19.10
C ALA A 381 -18.44 -21.51 -20.20
N VAL A 382 -19.45 -20.65 -20.02
CA VAL A 382 -19.77 -19.54 -20.94
C VAL A 382 -20.20 -18.32 -20.13
N ASN A 383 -20.14 -17.14 -20.75
CA ASN A 383 -20.68 -15.91 -20.18
C ASN A 383 -22.12 -15.69 -20.62
N HIS A 384 -22.90 -15.02 -19.76
CA HIS A 384 -24.19 -14.45 -20.13
C HIS A 384 -23.99 -12.99 -20.59
N PRO A 385 -24.79 -12.44 -21.52
CA PRO A 385 -24.63 -11.04 -21.96
C PRO A 385 -24.65 -10.00 -20.84
N ASP A 386 -25.38 -10.29 -19.75
CA ASP A 386 -25.51 -9.42 -18.58
C ASP A 386 -24.68 -9.88 -17.37
N PHE A 387 -23.95 -11.01 -17.44
CA PHE A 387 -23.24 -11.55 -16.28
C PHE A 387 -22.00 -12.38 -16.66
N GLU A 388 -20.88 -12.12 -15.98
CA GLU A 388 -19.66 -12.93 -16.03
C GLU A 388 -19.11 -13.14 -14.62
N TRP A 389 -18.66 -14.36 -14.30
CA TRP A 389 -17.91 -14.60 -13.07
C TRP A 389 -16.57 -13.86 -13.09
N ASN A 390 -16.07 -13.51 -11.91
CA ASN A 390 -14.68 -13.11 -11.70
C ASN A 390 -13.74 -14.33 -11.74
N TRP A 391 -12.52 -14.14 -12.23
CA TRP A 391 -11.51 -15.19 -12.38
C TRP A 391 -10.15 -14.69 -11.90
N TYR A 392 -9.52 -15.46 -11.00
CA TYR A 392 -8.21 -15.13 -10.44
C TYR A 392 -8.13 -13.73 -9.84
N GLN A 393 -9.23 -13.28 -9.25
CA GLN A 393 -9.45 -11.91 -8.80
C GLN A 393 -8.53 -11.50 -7.65
N HIS A 394 -8.32 -10.19 -7.54
CA HIS A 394 -7.60 -9.52 -6.46
C HIS A 394 -8.42 -8.31 -5.96
N ALA A 395 -7.92 -7.67 -4.89
CA ALA A 395 -8.44 -6.42 -4.34
C ALA A 395 -9.98 -6.37 -4.24
N PRO A 396 -10.62 -7.32 -3.51
CA PRO A 396 -12.03 -7.18 -3.19
C PRO A 396 -12.24 -5.91 -2.36
N LEU A 397 -13.30 -5.17 -2.67
CA LEU A 397 -13.70 -3.98 -1.94
C LEU A 397 -15.17 -4.12 -1.53
N LEU A 398 -15.45 -3.97 -0.25
CA LEU A 398 -16.82 -3.98 0.28
C LEU A 398 -17.39 -2.57 0.31
N MET A 399 -18.43 -2.35 -0.49
CA MET A 399 -19.14 -1.09 -0.58
C MET A 399 -20.44 -1.12 0.23
N PRO A 400 -21.03 0.05 0.55
CA PRO A 400 -22.33 0.13 1.19
C PRO A 400 -23.41 -0.65 0.43
N ALA A 401 -24.46 -1.07 1.15
CA ALA A 401 -25.64 -1.73 0.58
C ALA A 401 -25.35 -3.03 -0.20
N VAL A 402 -24.45 -3.88 0.33
CA VAL A 402 -24.12 -5.23 -0.18
C VAL A 402 -23.48 -5.28 -1.58
N HIS A 403 -22.90 -4.16 -1.99
CA HIS A 403 -22.08 -4.08 -3.21
C HIS A 403 -20.66 -4.58 -2.94
N ILE A 404 -20.11 -5.33 -3.89
CA ILE A 404 -18.75 -5.85 -3.86
C ILE A 404 -18.09 -5.53 -5.19
N MET A 405 -16.93 -4.88 -5.15
CA MET A 405 -16.07 -4.69 -6.31
C MET A 405 -14.84 -5.58 -6.20
N CYS A 406 -14.25 -5.99 -7.32
CA CYS A 406 -12.92 -6.59 -7.34
C CYS A 406 -12.21 -6.33 -8.66
N PHE A 407 -10.89 -6.50 -8.64
CA PHE A 407 -10.10 -6.60 -9.85
C PHE A 407 -10.19 -8.03 -10.36
N ASP A 408 -10.95 -8.25 -11.44
CA ASP A 408 -11.11 -9.53 -12.11
C ASP A 408 -9.98 -9.68 -13.15
N ASN A 409 -8.87 -10.32 -12.74
CA ASN A 409 -7.69 -10.51 -13.59
C ASN A 409 -8.03 -11.24 -14.90
N GLY A 410 -8.91 -12.23 -14.85
CA GLY A 410 -9.43 -12.88 -16.06
C GLY A 410 -8.53 -13.96 -16.66
N GLN A 411 -7.50 -14.41 -15.95
CA GLN A 411 -6.69 -15.54 -16.40
C GLN A 411 -7.57 -16.78 -16.57
N THR A 412 -7.34 -17.53 -17.65
CA THR A 412 -8.08 -18.76 -18.03
C THR A 412 -9.60 -18.66 -17.92
N ARG A 413 -10.16 -17.45 -18.13
CA ARG A 413 -11.59 -17.17 -18.07
C ARG A 413 -12.36 -18.20 -18.90
N ASN A 414 -13.46 -18.69 -18.35
CA ASN A 414 -14.27 -19.75 -18.96
C ASN A 414 -13.50 -21.07 -19.26
N PHE A 415 -12.41 -21.32 -18.52
CA PHE A 415 -11.52 -22.47 -18.73
C PHE A 415 -10.86 -22.48 -20.12
N THR A 416 -10.65 -21.29 -20.71
CA THR A 416 -9.92 -21.11 -21.98
C THR A 416 -8.84 -20.06 -21.84
N GLU A 417 -7.75 -20.20 -22.60
CA GLU A 417 -6.67 -19.21 -22.67
C GLU A 417 -6.91 -18.14 -23.75
N GLU A 418 -8.00 -18.26 -24.52
CA GLU A 418 -8.31 -17.33 -25.61
C GLU A 418 -9.02 -16.06 -25.13
N GLY A 419 -8.63 -14.90 -25.68
CA GLY A 419 -9.37 -13.65 -25.49
C GLY A 419 -9.24 -13.04 -24.09
N ALA A 420 -8.04 -13.10 -23.49
CA ALA A 420 -7.80 -12.59 -22.15
C ALA A 420 -8.04 -11.07 -22.00
N TYR A 421 -8.69 -10.69 -20.90
CA TYR A 421 -8.90 -9.31 -20.47
C TYR A 421 -9.15 -9.27 -18.96
N SER A 422 -8.75 -8.16 -18.34
CA SER A 422 -9.02 -7.86 -16.94
C SER A 422 -10.13 -6.83 -16.82
N ARG A 423 -10.77 -6.77 -15.65
CA ARG A 423 -11.84 -5.81 -15.38
C ARG A 423 -11.81 -5.31 -13.95
N ALA A 424 -12.16 -4.05 -13.75
CA ALA A 424 -12.86 -3.66 -12.53
C ALA A 424 -14.31 -4.10 -12.70
N VAL A 425 -14.87 -4.83 -11.73
CA VAL A 425 -16.24 -5.35 -11.83
C VAL A 425 -16.96 -5.22 -10.51
N GLU A 426 -18.22 -4.81 -10.57
CA GLU A 426 -19.09 -4.60 -9.43
C GLU A 426 -20.28 -5.55 -9.45
N PHE A 427 -20.55 -6.14 -8.29
CA PHE A 427 -21.67 -7.02 -8.06
C PHE A 427 -22.51 -6.57 -6.87
N VAL A 428 -23.79 -6.91 -6.89
CA VAL A 428 -24.70 -6.82 -5.75
C VAL A 428 -25.01 -8.23 -5.28
N VAL A 429 -24.78 -8.51 -4.00
CA VAL A 429 -25.03 -9.83 -3.39
C VAL A 429 -26.25 -9.77 -2.48
N ASP A 430 -27.27 -10.57 -2.77
CA ASP A 430 -28.39 -10.79 -1.86
C ASP A 430 -28.15 -12.10 -1.10
N GLU A 431 -27.66 -11.96 0.13
CA GLU A 431 -27.35 -13.09 1.02
C GLU A 431 -28.60 -13.85 1.48
N ALA A 432 -29.76 -13.19 1.56
CA ALA A 432 -30.99 -13.83 1.99
C ALA A 432 -31.53 -14.77 0.91
N ASN A 433 -31.41 -14.37 -0.36
CA ASN A 433 -31.88 -15.15 -1.51
C ASN A 433 -30.78 -15.99 -2.19
N MET A 434 -29.52 -15.84 -1.75
CA MET A 434 -28.34 -16.48 -2.35
C MET A 434 -28.23 -16.19 -3.84
N THR A 435 -28.31 -14.90 -4.19
CA THR A 435 -28.23 -14.42 -5.57
C THR A 435 -27.19 -13.33 -5.74
N ILE A 436 -26.67 -13.20 -6.95
CA ILE A 436 -25.67 -12.20 -7.33
C ILE A 436 -26.04 -11.56 -8.65
N GLN A 437 -25.88 -10.24 -8.76
CA GLN A 437 -26.11 -9.49 -9.99
C GLN A 437 -24.87 -8.67 -10.32
N GLN A 438 -24.36 -8.78 -11.55
CA GLN A 438 -23.33 -7.87 -12.04
C GLN A 438 -24.00 -6.55 -12.42
N VAL A 439 -23.56 -5.44 -11.86
CA VAL A 439 -24.19 -4.12 -12.07
C VAL A 439 -23.31 -3.17 -12.88
N TRP A 440 -22.00 -3.39 -12.87
CA TRP A 440 -21.05 -2.52 -13.57
C TRP A 440 -19.75 -3.26 -13.90
N GLN A 441 -19.05 -2.82 -14.95
CA GLN A 441 -17.69 -3.24 -15.28
C GLN A 441 -16.95 -2.18 -16.11
N TYR A 442 -15.62 -2.24 -16.09
CA TYR A 442 -14.72 -1.51 -16.99
C TYR A 442 -13.47 -2.34 -17.29
N GLY A 443 -12.86 -2.18 -18.48
CA GLY A 443 -11.56 -2.76 -18.83
C GLY A 443 -11.64 -3.90 -19.85
N LYS A 444 -12.79 -4.55 -20.03
CA LYS A 444 -12.98 -5.61 -21.03
C LYS A 444 -12.68 -5.10 -22.45
N GLU A 445 -13.13 -3.90 -22.75
CA GLU A 445 -12.96 -3.19 -24.01
C GLU A 445 -11.52 -2.71 -24.27
N ARG A 446 -10.68 -2.65 -23.24
CA ARG A 446 -9.25 -2.29 -23.34
C ARG A 446 -8.38 -3.50 -23.73
N GLY A 447 -8.87 -4.72 -23.52
CA GLY A 447 -8.20 -5.95 -23.93
C GLY A 447 -6.79 -6.10 -23.34
N LEU A 448 -5.83 -6.52 -24.17
CA LEU A 448 -4.46 -6.79 -23.73
C LEU A 448 -3.68 -5.56 -23.25
N GLU A 449 -4.13 -4.34 -23.56
CA GLU A 449 -3.49 -3.09 -23.10
C GLU A 449 -3.60 -2.89 -21.58
N THR A 450 -4.56 -3.56 -20.94
CA THR A 450 -4.77 -3.49 -19.50
C THR A 450 -5.01 -4.88 -18.90
N PHE A 451 -4.56 -5.93 -19.60
CA PHE A 451 -4.67 -7.29 -19.08
C PHE A 451 -3.53 -7.52 -18.08
N GLY A 452 -3.91 -7.62 -16.81
CA GLY A 452 -3.05 -8.04 -15.72
C GLY A 452 -3.44 -9.43 -15.21
N ALA A 453 -2.56 -10.41 -15.40
CA ALA A 453 -2.86 -11.81 -15.09
C ALA A 453 -2.71 -12.14 -13.60
N TYR A 454 -1.97 -11.31 -12.87
CA TYR A 454 -1.64 -11.45 -11.46
C TYR A 454 -1.79 -10.09 -10.75
N VAL A 455 -1.71 -10.12 -9.42
CA VAL A 455 -1.68 -8.90 -8.58
C VAL A 455 -2.80 -7.92 -8.95
N SER A 456 -2.49 -6.63 -9.05
CA SER A 456 -3.36 -5.58 -9.54
C SER A 456 -4.42 -5.17 -8.53
N ASP A 457 -5.05 -4.04 -8.82
CA ASP A 457 -5.81 -3.33 -7.81
C ASP A 457 -7.03 -2.61 -8.36
N VAL A 458 -8.06 -2.55 -7.53
CA VAL A 458 -9.22 -1.72 -7.74
C VAL A 458 -9.54 -1.00 -6.44
N ASP A 459 -9.75 0.30 -6.54
CA ASP A 459 -10.10 1.12 -5.39
C ASP A 459 -11.13 2.17 -5.80
N ILE A 460 -11.74 2.82 -4.82
CA ILE A 460 -12.77 3.83 -5.01
C ILE A 460 -12.42 5.08 -4.22
N ASP A 461 -12.53 6.22 -4.88
CA ASP A 461 -12.61 7.50 -4.19
C ASP A 461 -14.09 7.85 -3.95
N PRO A 462 -14.62 7.63 -2.74
CA PRO A 462 -16.03 7.87 -2.45
C PRO A 462 -16.39 9.36 -2.47
N LEU A 463 -15.41 10.26 -2.30
CA LEU A 463 -15.65 11.71 -2.32
C LEU A 463 -15.84 12.20 -3.75
N LYS A 464 -15.10 11.61 -4.70
CA LYS A 464 -15.16 11.97 -6.12
C LYS A 464 -16.09 11.10 -6.95
N HIS A 465 -16.54 9.99 -6.37
CA HIS A 465 -17.28 8.96 -7.07
C HIS A 465 -16.49 8.45 -8.29
N THR A 466 -15.18 8.21 -8.10
CA THR A 466 -14.29 7.63 -9.11
C THR A 466 -13.84 6.23 -8.69
N VAL A 467 -13.50 5.43 -9.68
CA VAL A 467 -12.92 4.09 -9.53
C VAL A 467 -11.50 4.14 -10.08
N ILE A 468 -10.56 3.55 -9.36
CA ILE A 468 -9.21 3.28 -9.83
C ILE A 468 -9.18 1.85 -10.34
N PHE A 469 -8.74 1.66 -11.58
CA PHE A 469 -8.45 0.38 -12.18
C PHE A 469 -6.95 0.33 -12.49
N ALA A 470 -6.21 -0.50 -11.76
CA ALA A 470 -4.76 -0.49 -11.78
C ALA A 470 -4.16 -1.88 -12.08
N PRO A 471 -4.03 -2.26 -13.37
CA PRO A 471 -3.31 -3.48 -13.75
C PRO A 471 -1.80 -3.32 -13.47
N GLY A 472 -1.26 -4.20 -12.64
CA GLY A 472 0.12 -4.12 -12.12
C GLY A 472 1.16 -4.91 -12.92
N ASP A 473 0.75 -5.77 -13.84
CA ASP A 473 1.61 -6.74 -14.53
C ASP A 473 1.31 -6.89 -16.03
N VAL A 474 1.11 -5.77 -16.73
CA VAL A 474 0.77 -5.80 -18.16
C VAL A 474 1.99 -6.18 -19.00
N ALA A 475 1.80 -7.13 -19.91
CA ALA A 475 2.79 -7.56 -20.89
C ALA A 475 2.31 -7.33 -22.33
N LEU A 476 3.06 -6.56 -23.11
CA LEU A 476 2.77 -6.28 -24.53
C LEU A 476 3.88 -6.78 -25.47
N ASN A 477 3.57 -6.79 -26.77
CA ASN A 477 4.49 -7.10 -27.86
C ASN A 477 5.19 -8.46 -27.70
N ASN A 478 4.43 -9.52 -27.44
CA ASN A 478 4.96 -10.86 -27.15
C ASN A 478 5.94 -10.87 -25.96
N ASN A 479 5.58 -10.20 -24.86
CA ASN A 479 6.36 -10.13 -23.61
C ASN A 479 7.71 -9.42 -23.77
N LEU A 480 7.75 -8.39 -24.63
CA LEU A 480 8.94 -7.54 -24.79
C LEU A 480 8.83 -6.22 -24.03
N VAL A 481 7.62 -5.82 -23.64
CA VAL A 481 7.36 -4.59 -22.90
C VAL A 481 6.49 -4.93 -21.69
N PHE A 482 6.95 -4.54 -20.50
CA PHE A 482 6.27 -4.73 -19.23
C PHE A 482 6.01 -3.39 -18.57
N TYR A 483 4.79 -3.19 -18.07
CA TYR A 483 4.40 -1.96 -17.38
C TYR A 483 3.20 -2.22 -16.48
N GLY A 484 2.94 -1.27 -15.59
CA GLY A 484 1.66 -1.16 -14.90
C GLY A 484 0.93 0.11 -15.33
N LYS A 485 -0.38 0.16 -15.13
CA LYS A 485 -1.18 1.37 -15.37
C LYS A 485 -1.98 1.73 -14.14
N VAL A 486 -2.20 3.02 -13.93
CA VAL A 486 -3.18 3.55 -12.97
C VAL A 486 -4.19 4.33 -13.78
N ILE A 487 -5.44 3.85 -13.83
CA ILE A 487 -6.52 4.48 -14.58
C ILE A 487 -7.60 4.89 -13.59
N GLU A 488 -7.86 6.18 -13.45
CA GLU A 488 -9.00 6.68 -12.68
C GLU A 488 -10.13 7.04 -13.64
N LEU A 489 -11.34 6.60 -13.32
CA LEU A 489 -12.52 6.85 -14.12
C LEU A 489 -13.72 7.26 -13.26
N THR A 490 -14.63 8.06 -13.82
CA THR A 490 -15.89 8.38 -13.13
C THR A 490 -16.75 7.11 -13.01
N ALA A 491 -17.26 6.79 -11.82
CA ALA A 491 -18.04 5.57 -11.60
C ALA A 491 -19.31 5.49 -12.48
N ASN A 492 -19.97 6.64 -12.72
CA ASN A 492 -21.26 6.67 -13.43
C ASN A 492 -21.15 6.59 -14.95
N THR A 493 -20.08 7.13 -15.54
CA THR A 493 -19.95 7.23 -17.01
C THR A 493 -18.78 6.43 -17.57
N SER A 494 -17.93 5.88 -16.70
CA SER A 494 -16.69 5.19 -17.06
C SER A 494 -15.75 6.02 -17.94
N ASN A 495 -15.86 7.35 -17.87
CA ASN A 495 -14.93 8.27 -18.51
C ASN A 495 -13.61 8.29 -17.75
N VAL A 496 -12.50 8.05 -18.45
CA VAL A 496 -11.15 8.18 -17.91
C VAL A 496 -10.88 9.65 -17.58
N VAL A 497 -10.56 9.92 -16.31
CA VAL A 497 -10.20 11.26 -15.79
C VAL A 497 -8.73 11.37 -15.47
N PHE A 498 -8.03 10.25 -15.26
CA PHE A 498 -6.58 10.20 -15.12
C PHE A 498 -6.06 8.87 -15.65
N GLU A 499 -4.92 8.88 -16.31
CA GLU A 499 -4.23 7.67 -16.73
C GLU A 499 -2.72 7.89 -16.71
N ALA A 500 -2.01 7.03 -16.01
CA ALA A 500 -0.56 6.97 -15.98
C ALA A 500 -0.06 5.56 -16.29
N THR A 501 1.05 5.47 -17.02
CA THR A 501 1.76 4.22 -17.28
C THR A 501 3.11 4.24 -16.57
N ILE A 502 3.42 3.17 -15.85
CA ILE A 502 4.61 3.02 -15.01
C ILE A 502 5.51 1.96 -15.65
N TYR A 503 6.73 2.37 -16.00
CA TYR A 503 7.73 1.53 -16.67
C TYR A 503 8.89 1.22 -15.72
N PRO A 504 8.96 -0.01 -15.17
CA PRO A 504 10.08 -0.38 -14.32
C PRO A 504 11.36 -0.51 -15.16
N PRO A 505 12.56 -0.21 -14.60
CA PRO A 505 13.82 -0.49 -15.29
C PRO A 505 13.94 -1.98 -15.63
N ASN A 506 13.61 -2.84 -14.66
CA ASN A 506 13.34 -4.26 -14.84
C ASN A 506 12.13 -4.65 -13.98
N PRO A 507 11.14 -5.37 -14.54
CA PRO A 507 10.06 -5.95 -13.74
C PRO A 507 10.54 -7.17 -12.94
N TYR A 508 9.87 -7.47 -11.83
CA TYR A 508 10.03 -8.78 -11.19
C TYR A 508 9.16 -9.80 -11.92
N TYR A 509 9.79 -10.68 -12.71
CA TYR A 509 9.10 -11.53 -13.68
C TYR A 509 8.36 -10.67 -14.72
N ILE A 510 7.07 -10.40 -14.50
CA ILE A 510 6.27 -9.44 -15.29
C ILE A 510 5.61 -8.36 -14.42
N LEU A 511 5.82 -8.42 -13.10
CA LEU A 511 5.16 -7.56 -12.12
C LEU A 511 5.87 -6.21 -12.05
N THR A 512 5.09 -5.14 -12.22
CA THR A 512 5.53 -3.76 -12.03
C THR A 512 5.22 -3.28 -10.61
N PHE A 513 3.98 -3.44 -10.17
CA PHE A 513 3.52 -3.13 -8.82
C PHE A 513 2.42 -4.11 -8.42
N HIS A 514 2.16 -4.22 -7.11
CA HIS A 514 1.08 -5.06 -6.60
C HIS A 514 -0.22 -4.28 -6.43
N ARG A 515 -0.20 -3.21 -5.63
CA ARG A 515 -1.33 -2.30 -5.38
C ARG A 515 -0.95 -0.83 -5.49
N VAL A 516 -1.97 0.04 -5.58
CA VAL A 516 -1.82 1.49 -5.59
C VAL A 516 -2.85 2.16 -4.69
N GLU A 517 -2.43 3.17 -3.94
CA GLU A 517 -3.31 3.89 -3.00
C GLU A 517 -3.33 5.38 -3.33
N LYS A 518 -4.50 6.02 -3.27
CA LYS A 518 -4.57 7.48 -3.32
C LYS A 518 -4.20 8.05 -1.96
N ILE A 519 -3.23 8.96 -1.96
CA ILE A 519 -2.73 9.58 -0.75
C ILE A 519 -2.63 11.10 -0.86
N LYS A 520 -2.57 11.74 0.31
CA LYS A 520 -2.33 13.18 0.44
C LYS A 520 -1.39 13.43 1.63
N PHE A 521 -0.37 14.27 1.40
CA PHE A 521 0.60 14.65 2.45
C PHE A 521 0.09 15.79 3.34
#